data_AF-A0A1V2Q569-F1
#
_entry.id   AF-A0A1V2Q569-F1
#
_cell.length_a   1.000
_cell.length_b   1.000
_cell.length_c   1.000
_cell.angle_alpha   90.00
_cell.angle_beta   90.00
_cell.angle_gamma   90.00
#
_symmetry.space_group_name_H-M   'P 1'
#
loop_
_entity.id
_entity.type
_entity.pdbx_description
1 polymer ?
#
loop_
_entity_poly.entity_id
_entity_poly.type
_entity_poly.pdbx_seq_one_letter_code
_entity_poly.pdbx_strand_id
1 'polypeptide(L)'
;MVASKLDHPSAQRLDVEQFERLRAEVRTLRWVVRERLHRPEWADLIAEVEVLVERVEGLDPALAREIEVPRQARGVDVDERVPECR
;
A
#
# COMPACT_ATOMS: atom_id res chain seq x y z
N MET A 1 4.45 23.70 -17.25
CA MET A 1 4.95 22.32 -17.12
C MET A 1 4.34 21.75 -15.84
N VAL A 2 3.31 20.92 -15.95
CA VAL A 2 2.65 20.31 -14.79
C VAL A 2 3.44 19.02 -14.50
N ALA A 3 4.09 18.97 -13.34
CA ALA A 3 4.76 17.76 -12.87
C ALA A 3 3.74 16.61 -12.84
N SER A 4 4.09 15.51 -13.50
CA SER A 4 3.20 14.36 -13.62
C SER A 4 2.97 13.80 -12.21
N LYS A 5 1.76 13.35 -11.87
CA LYS A 5 1.48 12.69 -10.57
C LYS A 5 2.33 11.41 -10.36
N LEU A 6 3.07 10.98 -11.39
CA LEU A 6 4.12 9.95 -11.34
C LEU A 6 5.41 10.40 -10.63
N ASP A 7 5.62 11.70 -10.45
CA ASP A 7 6.79 12.25 -9.74
C ASP A 7 6.54 12.38 -8.22
N HIS A 8 5.36 11.97 -7.73
CA HIS A 8 5.06 12.02 -6.31
C HIS A 8 5.79 10.88 -5.58
N PRO A 9 6.47 11.13 -4.45
CA PRO A 9 7.23 10.10 -3.73
C PRO A 9 6.39 8.90 -3.29
N SER A 10 5.07 9.05 -3.17
CA SER A 10 4.14 7.94 -2.88
C SER A 10 3.84 7.04 -4.09
N ALA A 11 4.27 7.40 -5.30
CA ALA A 11 4.14 6.59 -6.52
C ALA A 11 5.40 5.72 -6.76
N GLN A 12 6.44 5.88 -5.94
CA GLN A 12 7.66 5.08 -6.04
C GLN A 12 7.38 3.66 -5.51
N ARG A 13 7.66 2.67 -6.34
CA ARG A 13 7.72 1.27 -5.90
C ARG A 13 8.82 1.13 -4.85
N LEU A 14 8.57 0.31 -3.83
CA LEU A 14 9.61 -0.05 -2.87
C LEU A 14 10.75 -0.72 -3.63
N ASP A 15 11.98 -0.30 -3.36
CA ASP A 15 13.13 -1.10 -3.74
C ASP A 15 13.21 -2.38 -2.89
N VAL A 16 14.11 -3.29 -3.27
CA VAL A 16 14.26 -4.59 -2.60
C VAL A 16 14.67 -4.43 -1.13
N GLU A 17 15.52 -3.45 -0.80
CA GLU A 17 15.99 -3.22 0.57
C GLU A 17 14.85 -2.67 1.43
N GLN A 18 14.09 -1.71 0.91
CA GLN A 18 12.92 -1.14 1.55
C GLN A 18 11.84 -2.18 1.78
N PHE A 19 11.58 -3.04 0.79
CA PHE A 19 10.65 -4.16 0.92
C PHE A 19 11.09 -5.14 2.01
N GLU A 20 12.33 -5.60 1.99
CA GLU A 20 12.82 -6.57 2.98
C GLU A 20 12.85 -5.98 4.39
N ARG A 21 13.17 -4.68 4.54
CA ARG A 21 13.05 -3.98 5.84
C ARG A 21 11.61 -3.95 6.33
N LEU A 22 10.66 -3.52 5.49
CA LEU A 22 9.25 -3.47 5.84
C LEU A 22 8.69 -4.87 6.17
N ARG A 23 9.10 -5.88 5.40
CA ARG A 23 8.74 -7.28 5.63
C ARG A 23 9.25 -7.78 6.98
N ALA A 24 10.49 -7.45 7.35
CA ALA A 24 11.05 -7.80 8.65
C ALA A 24 10.26 -7.16 9.79
N GLU A 25 9.98 -5.85 9.70
CA GLU A 25 9.23 -5.10 10.72
C GLU A 25 7.83 -5.67 10.94
N VAL A 26 7.09 -5.94 9.87
CA VAL A 26 5.72 -6.47 9.97
C VAL A 26 5.70 -7.91 10.48
N ARG A 27 6.73 -8.72 10.17
CA ARG A 27 6.88 -10.06 10.79
C ARG A 27 7.23 -9.99 12.27
N THR A 28 8.05 -9.02 12.67
CA THR A 28 8.30 -8.76 14.10
C THR A 28 7.00 -8.36 14.80
N LEU A 29 6.19 -7.48 14.21
CA LEU A 29 4.89 -7.11 14.76
C LEU A 29 3.97 -8.32 14.92
N ARG A 30 3.89 -9.17 13.88
CA ARG A 30 3.15 -10.43 13.92
C ARG A 30 3.60 -11.33 15.07
N TRP A 31 4.91 -11.45 15.28
CA TRP A 31 5.47 -12.23 16.38
C TRP A 31 5.07 -11.65 17.75
N VAL A 32 5.12 -10.33 17.92
CA VAL A 32 4.74 -9.65 19.17
C VAL A 32 3.26 -9.87 19.51
N VAL A 33 2.36 -9.73 18.54
CA VAL A 33 0.91 -9.91 18.79
C VAL A 33 0.54 -11.38 18.99
N ARG A 34 1.34 -12.33 18.46
CA ARG A 34 1.12 -13.77 18.65
C ARG A 34 1.15 -14.19 20.12
N GLU A 35 2.01 -13.56 20.92
CA GLU A 35 2.08 -13.81 22.37
C GLU A 35 0.78 -13.43 23.11
N ARG A 36 -0.12 -12.66 22.45
CA ARG A 36 -1.40 -12.19 22.98
C ARG A 36 -2.62 -12.97 22.47
N LEU A 37 -2.44 -14.04 21.68
CA LEU A 37 -3.54 -14.84 21.12
C LEU A 37 -4.54 -15.36 22.17
N HIS A 38 -4.10 -15.55 23.41
CA HIS A 38 -4.96 -16.01 24.51
C HIS A 38 -5.89 -14.92 25.07
N ARG A 39 -5.74 -13.66 24.62
CA ARG A 39 -6.45 -12.50 25.14
C ARG A 39 -7.48 -12.01 24.12
N PRO A 40 -8.79 -12.13 24.41
CA PRO A 40 -9.82 -11.77 23.44
C PRO A 40 -9.81 -10.27 23.09
N GLU A 41 -9.36 -9.40 24.00
CA GLU A 41 -9.27 -7.96 23.76
C GLU A 41 -8.23 -7.56 22.70
N TRP A 42 -7.40 -8.51 22.24
CA TRP A 42 -6.41 -8.31 21.19
C TRP A 42 -6.86 -8.86 19.83
N ALA A 43 -8.00 -9.55 19.75
CA ALA A 43 -8.41 -10.28 18.55
C ALA A 43 -8.48 -9.40 17.30
N ASP A 44 -9.05 -8.19 17.43
CA ASP A 44 -9.16 -7.24 16.32
C ASP A 44 -7.79 -6.75 15.85
N LEU A 45 -6.90 -6.40 16.79
CA LEU A 45 -5.54 -5.97 16.45
C LEU A 45 -4.72 -7.09 15.80
N ILE A 46 -4.89 -8.34 16.26
CA ILE A 46 -4.25 -9.50 15.64
C ILE A 46 -4.73 -9.65 14.20
N ALA A 47 -6.05 -9.53 13.95
CA ALA A 47 -6.60 -9.61 12.60
C ALA A 47 -6.07 -8.48 11.70
N GLU A 48 -5.97 -7.25 12.20
CA GLU A 48 -5.39 -6.12 11.47
C GLU A 48 -3.92 -6.36 11.10
N VAL A 49 -3.13 -6.91 12.03
CA VAL A 49 -1.71 -7.24 11.78
C VAL A 49 -1.58 -8.34 10.73
N GLU A 50 -2.40 -9.39 10.76
CA GLU A 50 -2.38 -10.44 9.73
C GLU A 50 -2.71 -9.88 8.34
N VAL A 51 -3.69 -8.97 8.22
CA VAL A 51 -3.99 -8.26 6.97
C VAL A 51 -2.81 -7.40 6.51
N LEU A 52 -2.12 -6.73 7.44
CA LEU A 52 -0.94 -5.95 7.12
C LEU A 52 0.21 -6.83 6.60
N VAL A 53 0.43 -8.00 7.22
CA VAL A 53 1.41 -8.99 6.76
C VAL A 53 1.11 -9.41 5.34
N GLU A 54 -0.13 -9.81 5.06
CA GLU A 54 -0.56 -10.23 3.71
C GLU A 54 -0.33 -9.12 2.67
N ARG A 55 -0.72 -7.87 3.01
CA ARG A 55 -0.52 -6.72 2.12
C ARG A 55 0.96 -6.48 1.83
N VAL A 56 1.80 -6.49 2.85
CA VAL A 56 3.25 -6.29 2.67
C VAL A 56 3.85 -7.43 1.88
N GLU A 57 3.55 -8.69 2.18
CA GLU A 57 4.05 -9.82 1.39
C GLU A 57 3.57 -9.78 -0.07
N GLY A 58 2.40 -9.17 -0.34
CA GLY A 58 1.91 -8.90 -1.68
C GLY A 58 2.65 -7.79 -2.45
N LEU A 59 3.48 -6.98 -1.78
CA LEU A 59 4.32 -5.93 -2.40
C LEU A 59 5.67 -6.45 -2.89
N ASP A 60 5.93 -7.77 -2.80
CA ASP A 60 7.18 -8.39 -3.22
C ASP A 60 7.57 -7.94 -4.65
N PRO A 61 8.70 -7.23 -4.81
CA PRO A 61 9.17 -6.76 -6.11
C PRO A 61 9.39 -7.89 -7.12
N ALA A 62 9.69 -9.11 -6.65
CA ALA A 62 9.87 -10.29 -7.49
C ALA A 62 8.55 -10.92 -7.95
N LEU A 63 7.43 -10.66 -7.26
CA LEU A 63 6.12 -11.22 -7.62
C LEU A 63 5.42 -10.49 -8.77
N ALA A 64 6.02 -9.40 -9.31
CA ALA A 64 5.55 -8.66 -10.49
C ALA A 64 4.01 -8.61 -10.62
N ARG A 65 3.32 -8.31 -9.52
CA ARG A 65 1.86 -8.14 -9.57
C ARG A 65 1.56 -6.78 -10.19
N GLU A 66 0.61 -6.76 -11.12
CA GLU A 66 0.01 -5.51 -11.58
C GLU A 66 -0.70 -4.89 -10.37
N ILE A 67 -0.04 -3.95 -9.71
CA ILE A 67 -0.65 -3.17 -8.64
C ILE A 67 -1.72 -2.32 -9.30
N GLU A 68 -2.98 -2.63 -9.02
CA GLU A 68 -4.09 -1.85 -9.54
C GLU A 68 -4.08 -0.47 -8.88
N VAL A 69 -3.49 0.51 -9.57
CA VAL A 69 -3.45 1.89 -9.10
C VAL A 69 -4.87 2.45 -9.17
N PRO A 70 -5.46 2.97 -8.07
CA PRO A 70 -6.78 3.57 -8.07
C PRO A 70 -6.88 4.70 -9.09
N ARG A 71 -8.06 4.87 -9.73
CA ARG A 71 -8.26 5.88 -10.78
C ARG A 71 -7.90 7.30 -10.34
N GLN A 72 -8.10 7.65 -9.06
CA GLN A 72 -7.75 8.97 -8.53
C GLN A 72 -6.24 9.27 -8.58
N ALA A 73 -5.40 8.22 -8.52
CA ALA A 73 -3.95 8.32 -8.64
C ALA A 73 -3.47 8.29 -10.11
N ARG A 74 -4.33 7.89 -11.06
CA ARG A 74 -4.02 7.87 -12.51
C ARG A 74 -4.09 9.24 -13.19
N GLY A 75 -4.51 10.29 -12.48
CA GLY A 75 -4.43 11.67 -12.98
C GLY A 75 -5.33 12.00 -14.17
N VAL A 76 -6.43 11.27 -14.40
CA VAL A 76 -7.43 11.62 -15.41
C VAL A 76 -8.61 12.31 -14.74
N ASP A 77 -8.43 13.58 -14.42
CA ASP A 77 -9.52 14.54 -14.22
C ASP A 77 -9.24 15.72 -15.15
N VAL A 78 -9.54 15.54 -16.44
CA VAL A 78 -9.92 16.66 -17.31
C VAL A 78 -11.20 16.22 -17.98
N ASP A 79 -12.30 16.56 -17.31
CA ASP A 79 -13.63 16.62 -17.87
C ASP A 79 -13.57 17.59 -19.06
N GLU A 80 -13.41 17.07 -20.27
CA GLU A 80 -13.51 17.82 -21.52
C GLU A 80 -14.99 18.09 -21.81
N ARG A 81 -15.61 18.89 -20.94
CA ARG A 81 -16.85 19.61 -21.24
C ARG A 81 -16.58 21.08 -21.07
N VAL A 82 -16.04 21.67 -22.12
CA VAL A 82 -16.11 23.12 -22.32
C VAL A 82 -17.60 23.46 -22.51
N PRO A 83 -18.25 24.25 -21.63
CA PRO A 83 -19.50 24.86 -22.01
C PRO A 83 -19.18 25.97 -23.01
N GLU A 84 -19.68 25.86 -24.24
CA GLU A 84 -19.72 26.98 -25.19
C GLU A 84 -20.50 28.12 -24.55
N CYS A 85 -19.78 29.14 -24.08
CA CYS A 85 -20.33 30.44 -23.74
C CYS A 85 -19.98 31.41 -24.88
N ARG A 86 -20.81 31.43 -25.92
CA ARG A 86 -21.36 32.62 -26.62
C ARG A 86 -21.82 32.29 -28.03
#